data_AF-A0A836HNY1-F1
#
_entry.id   AF-A0A836HNY1-F1
#
_cell.length_a   1.000
_cell.length_b   1.000
_cell.length_c   1.000
_cell.angle_alpha   90.00
_cell.angle_beta   90.00
_cell.angle_gamma   90.00
#
_symmetry.space_group_name_H-M   'P 1'
#
loop_
_entity.id
_entity.type
_entity.pdbx_description
1 polymer ?
#
loop_
_entity_poly.entity_id
_entity_poly.type
_entity_poly.pdbx_seq_one_letter_code
_entity_poly.pdbx_strand_id
1 'polypeptide(L)'
;MLSTTPITLASTAKGYMNRVMVYAHRRRKARYLAPKNAHVRSPLANKMPEEYSNTWDPRSGVEWHNRMRNRNHYRHWPWARWTDDPVRFHQDSVCRRTVSAASASANNGAPEWDYYVEVGQEYETPSHFPLFYTAPFIYQYTARCWSREALQSYLEHIAQKSGVRTIADVVTMQEALYTWWHRNAMDAVPLGVLQHLELVCRDIVAQNTRKSYRTEQHQLGILRTREMERYYALPYLRGPAMPVQLAQPPGEYPHGKYTQMKGDVKVHPLHRTDARYKHNMYPA
;
A
#
# COMPACT_ATOMS: atom_id res chain seq x y z
N MET A 1 38.63 -53.64 22.40
CA MET A 1 38.37 -53.29 23.81
C MET A 1 39.35 -52.17 24.17
N LEU A 2 39.00 -50.94 24.51
CA LEU A 2 37.75 -50.30 24.93
C LEU A 2 37.60 -48.99 24.17
N SER A 3 36.42 -48.79 23.59
CA SER A 3 35.97 -47.60 22.89
C SER A 3 35.47 -46.55 23.88
N THR A 4 36.01 -45.34 23.85
CA THR A 4 35.44 -44.18 24.55
C THR A 4 35.38 -42.97 23.61
N THR A 5 34.33 -42.95 22.81
CA THR A 5 33.81 -41.76 22.10
C THR A 5 33.06 -40.83 23.07
N PRO A 6 32.84 -39.56 22.71
CA PRO A 6 33.06 -38.38 23.57
C PRO A 6 31.85 -37.92 24.39
N ILE A 7 32.11 -37.19 25.47
CA ILE A 7 31.09 -36.40 26.17
C ILE A 7 30.87 -35.10 25.39
N THR A 8 29.87 -35.10 24.51
CA THR A 8 29.29 -33.88 23.96
C THR A 8 28.55 -33.13 25.06
N LEU A 9 29.05 -31.96 25.46
CA LEU A 9 28.27 -30.94 26.17
C LEU A 9 27.22 -30.39 25.20
N ALA A 10 26.08 -31.07 25.14
CA ALA A 10 24.88 -30.50 24.55
C ALA A 10 24.48 -29.29 25.41
N SER A 11 24.76 -28.07 24.91
CA SER A 11 24.10 -26.87 25.40
C SER A 11 22.62 -26.98 25.04
N THR A 12 21.84 -27.57 25.94
CA THR A 12 20.39 -27.52 25.85
C THR A 12 19.99 -26.05 25.93
N ALA A 13 19.51 -25.53 24.81
CA ALA A 13 18.74 -24.30 24.75
C ALA A 13 17.80 -24.26 25.96
N LYS A 14 17.82 -23.17 26.73
CA LYS A 14 16.81 -22.88 27.75
C LYS A 14 15.48 -22.67 27.04
N GLY A 15 14.87 -23.79 26.68
CA GLY A 15 13.49 -23.86 26.25
C GLY A 15 12.63 -23.38 27.41
N TYR A 16 11.72 -22.48 27.08
CA TYR A 16 10.50 -22.17 27.82
C TYR A 16 9.57 -23.40 27.88
N MET A 17 10.08 -24.54 28.32
CA MET A 17 9.34 -25.79 28.46
C MET A 17 9.83 -26.46 29.75
N ASN A 18 8.88 -26.80 30.62
CA ASN A 18 9.04 -27.49 31.92
C ASN A 18 9.32 -26.63 33.17
N ARG A 19 8.45 -25.63 33.42
CA ARG A 19 8.02 -25.32 34.78
C ARG A 19 6.51 -25.53 34.94
N VAL A 20 6.08 -26.76 34.66
CA VAL A 20 4.88 -27.34 35.30
C VAL A 20 5.41 -28.23 36.42
N MET A 21 5.79 -27.60 37.54
CA MET A 21 6.11 -28.33 38.77
C MET A 21 4.92 -28.23 39.70
N VAL A 22 4.26 -29.38 39.81
CA VAL A 22 3.19 -29.73 40.73
C VAL A 22 3.60 -29.39 42.16
N TYR A 23 2.89 -28.46 42.80
CA TYR A 23 2.83 -28.35 44.25
C TYR A 23 1.37 -28.44 44.69
N ALA A 24 0.90 -29.68 44.83
CA ALA A 24 -0.24 -29.96 45.68
C ALA A 24 0.29 -30.25 47.09
N HIS A 25 0.16 -29.29 48.01
CA HIS A 25 0.11 -29.62 49.43
C HIS A 25 -0.84 -28.68 50.19
N ARG A 26 -2.05 -29.20 50.39
CA ARG A 26 -3.00 -29.00 51.49
C ARG A 26 -2.85 -27.70 52.32
N ARG A 27 -3.80 -26.77 52.15
CA ARG A 27 -4.78 -26.37 53.18
C ARG A 27 -5.74 -25.29 52.65
N ARG A 28 -7.04 -25.58 52.81
CA ARG A 28 -8.24 -24.74 52.60
C ARG A 28 -8.55 -24.35 51.14
N LYS A 29 -9.85 -24.45 50.82
CA LYS A 29 -10.56 -24.13 49.57
C LYS A 29 -10.16 -22.80 48.90
N ALA A 30 -8.97 -22.73 48.33
CA ALA A 30 -8.62 -21.77 47.30
C ALA A 30 -8.38 -22.59 46.03
N ARG A 31 -9.38 -22.64 45.13
CA ARG A 31 -9.15 -23.08 43.77
C ARG A 31 -7.98 -22.25 43.26
N TYR A 32 -6.89 -22.88 42.84
CA TYR A 32 -5.87 -22.20 42.05
C TYR A 32 -6.54 -21.79 40.74
N LEU A 33 -7.15 -20.61 40.74
CA LEU A 33 -7.63 -19.94 39.55
C LEU A 33 -6.36 -19.39 38.89
N ALA A 34 -6.01 -19.91 37.72
CA ALA A 34 -5.05 -19.22 36.85
C ALA A 34 -5.44 -17.74 36.81
N PRO A 35 -4.48 -16.80 36.82
CA PRO A 35 -4.81 -15.38 36.88
C PRO A 35 -5.75 -15.03 35.72
N LYS A 36 -7.04 -14.80 36.04
CA LYS A 36 -8.08 -14.46 35.06
C LYS A 36 -7.74 -13.20 34.23
N ASN A 37 -6.66 -12.49 34.59
CA ASN A 37 -6.32 -11.15 34.14
C ASN A 37 -4.93 -11.03 33.49
N ALA A 38 -4.20 -12.11 33.19
CA ALA A 38 -2.91 -12.01 32.50
C ALA A 38 -3.03 -11.34 31.11
N HIS A 39 -4.19 -11.47 30.46
CA HIS A 39 -4.48 -10.85 29.17
C HIS A 39 -5.04 -9.42 29.25
N VAL A 40 -5.31 -8.85 30.45
CA VAL A 40 -5.99 -7.55 30.56
C VAL A 40 -5.07 -6.37 30.24
N ARG A 41 -3.75 -6.54 30.40
CA ARG A 41 -2.72 -5.53 30.07
C ARG A 41 -1.88 -5.91 28.85
N SER A 42 -2.25 -6.98 28.15
CA SER A 42 -1.55 -7.37 26.93
C SER A 42 -1.84 -6.36 25.82
N PRO A 43 -0.85 -5.97 24.98
CA PRO A 43 -1.08 -5.15 23.80
C PRO A 43 -2.06 -5.77 22.78
N LEU A 44 -2.30 -7.07 22.88
CA LEU A 44 -3.20 -7.86 22.01
C LEU A 44 -4.65 -7.91 22.53
N ALA A 45 -4.89 -7.40 23.74
CA ALA A 45 -6.21 -7.47 24.37
C ALA A 45 -7.28 -6.73 23.56
N ASN A 46 -8.45 -7.36 23.42
CA ASN A 46 -9.65 -6.81 22.76
C ASN A 46 -9.45 -6.31 21.31
N LYS A 47 -8.38 -6.73 20.63
CA LYS A 47 -8.13 -6.45 19.21
C LYS A 47 -8.48 -7.65 18.34
N MET A 48 -8.83 -7.37 17.09
CA MET A 48 -8.85 -8.41 16.06
C MET A 48 -7.40 -8.75 15.65
N PRO A 49 -7.13 -10.00 15.20
CA PRO A 49 -5.77 -10.41 14.84
C PRO A 49 -5.08 -9.50 13.81
N GLU A 50 -5.84 -8.95 12.86
CA GLU A 50 -5.35 -8.00 11.84
C GLU A 50 -4.82 -6.70 12.44
N GLU A 51 -5.35 -6.27 13.60
CA GLU A 51 -4.95 -5.03 14.29
C GLU A 51 -3.79 -5.24 15.28
N TYR A 52 -3.26 -6.46 15.43
CA TYR A 52 -2.22 -6.74 16.44
C TYR A 52 -0.90 -6.01 16.19
N SER A 53 -0.57 -5.72 14.93
CA SER A 53 0.61 -4.94 14.56
C SER A 53 0.54 -3.49 15.07
N ASN A 54 -0.67 -2.95 15.28
CA ASN A 54 -0.89 -1.60 15.76
C ASN A 54 -0.63 -1.51 17.27
N THR A 55 0.63 -1.40 17.68
CA THR A 55 1.02 -1.31 19.10
C THR A 55 0.73 0.06 19.72
N TRP A 56 0.57 1.09 18.90
CA TRP A 56 0.38 2.49 19.31
C TRP A 56 -1.01 2.80 19.90
N ASP A 57 -2.05 2.02 19.58
CA ASP A 57 -3.39 2.10 20.19
C ASP A 57 -3.70 0.83 20.99
N PRO A 58 -3.25 0.71 22.26
CA PRO A 58 -3.56 -0.45 23.09
C PRO A 58 -5.02 -0.42 23.58
N ARG A 59 -5.88 -1.29 23.03
CA ARG A 59 -7.27 -1.51 23.49
C ARG A 59 -7.38 -2.37 24.76
N SER A 60 -6.40 -2.22 25.64
CA SER A 60 -6.33 -2.94 26.92
C SER A 60 -7.23 -2.30 27.99
N GLY A 61 -7.48 -3.01 29.09
CA GLY A 61 -8.27 -2.50 30.21
C GLY A 61 -9.76 -2.87 30.21
N VAL A 62 -10.40 -2.62 31.36
CA VAL A 62 -11.76 -3.07 31.67
C VAL A 62 -12.82 -2.31 30.88
N GLU A 63 -12.60 -1.02 30.61
CA GLU A 63 -13.54 -0.21 29.83
C GLU A 63 -13.64 -0.68 28.39
N TRP A 64 -12.50 -0.90 27.72
CA TRP A 64 -12.47 -1.45 26.37
C TRP A 64 -13.09 -2.84 26.30
N HIS A 65 -12.86 -3.68 27.32
CA HIS A 65 -13.54 -4.97 27.42
C HIS A 65 -15.07 -4.83 27.50
N ASN A 66 -15.56 -3.88 28.30
CA ASN A 66 -17.00 -3.63 28.45
C ASN A 66 -17.61 -2.97 27.21
N ARG A 67 -16.88 -2.08 26.52
CA ARG A 67 -17.28 -1.48 25.24
C ARG A 67 -17.44 -2.55 24.16
N MET A 68 -16.43 -3.39 23.96
CA MET A 68 -16.45 -4.45 22.94
C MET A 68 -17.52 -5.52 23.20
N ARG A 69 -17.89 -5.73 24.47
CA ARG A 69 -18.98 -6.65 24.87
C ARG A 69 -20.32 -5.95 25.09
N ASN A 70 -20.44 -4.66 24.80
CA ASN A 70 -21.64 -3.85 25.00
C ASN A 70 -22.29 -4.02 26.39
N ARG A 71 -21.47 -3.90 27.46
CA ARG A 71 -21.91 -4.08 28.86
C ARG A 71 -22.16 -2.75 29.56
N ASN A 72 -23.07 -2.76 30.55
CA ASN A 72 -23.37 -1.65 31.45
C ASN A 72 -23.67 -0.34 30.68
N HIS A 73 -22.92 0.72 30.96
CA HIS A 73 -23.03 2.04 30.34
C HIS A 73 -22.75 2.02 28.81
N TYR A 74 -22.12 0.97 28.28
CA TYR A 74 -21.78 0.83 26.86
C TYR A 74 -22.74 -0.09 26.08
N ARG A 75 -23.95 -0.35 26.60
CA ARG A 75 -24.94 -1.26 25.97
C ARG A 75 -25.24 -0.93 24.50
N HIS A 76 -25.15 0.33 24.10
CA HIS A 76 -25.43 0.80 22.74
C HIS A 76 -24.21 1.45 22.06
N TRP A 77 -23.00 0.98 22.39
CA TRP A 77 -21.78 1.49 21.77
C TRP A 77 -21.69 1.14 20.26
N PRO A 78 -21.09 2.01 19.42
CA PRO A 78 -20.79 3.43 19.67
C PRO A 78 -22.05 4.30 19.62
N TRP A 79 -22.02 5.43 20.33
CA TRP A 79 -23.16 6.36 20.40
C TRP A 79 -23.37 7.20 19.13
N ALA A 80 -22.30 7.48 18.40
CA ALA A 80 -22.35 8.03 17.05
C ALA A 80 -21.92 6.91 16.08
N ARG A 81 -22.75 6.64 15.08
CA ARG A 81 -22.57 5.54 14.13
C ARG A 81 -22.51 6.07 12.71
N TRP A 82 -22.01 5.25 11.79
CA TRP A 82 -21.89 5.59 10.37
C TRP A 82 -23.21 6.03 9.73
N THR A 83 -24.33 5.51 10.22
CA THR A 83 -25.68 5.83 9.74
C THR A 83 -26.26 7.09 10.37
N ASP A 84 -25.49 7.89 11.09
CA ASP A 84 -25.93 9.16 11.63
C ASP A 84 -25.27 10.29 10.81
N ASP A 85 -26.02 10.93 9.91
CA ASP A 85 -25.57 12.12 9.15
C ASP A 85 -26.09 13.38 9.87
N PRO A 86 -25.27 14.07 10.68
CA PRO A 86 -25.68 15.27 11.40
C PRO A 86 -25.76 16.51 10.50
N VAL A 87 -25.27 16.44 9.26
CA VAL A 87 -25.26 17.58 8.32
C VAL A 87 -26.57 17.63 7.57
N ARG A 88 -27.02 16.50 7.02
CA ARG A 88 -28.22 16.43 6.18
C ARG A 88 -29.39 15.72 6.83
N PHE A 89 -29.19 15.06 7.96
CA PHE A 89 -30.23 14.29 8.63
C PHE A 89 -30.91 13.25 7.71
N HIS A 90 -30.15 12.67 6.78
CA HIS A 90 -30.63 11.74 5.74
C HIS A 90 -31.72 12.31 4.81
N GLN A 91 -31.76 13.63 4.66
CA GLN A 91 -32.66 14.30 3.73
C GLN A 91 -31.93 14.68 2.45
N ASP A 92 -32.59 14.48 1.31
CA ASP A 92 -32.07 14.92 0.01
C ASP A 92 -32.02 16.46 -0.03
N SER A 93 -30.85 17.00 -0.36
CA SER A 93 -30.58 18.46 -0.45
C SER A 93 -31.19 19.13 -1.69
N VAL A 94 -31.98 18.40 -2.47
CA VAL A 94 -32.48 18.81 -3.78
C VAL A 94 -33.49 19.96 -3.65
N CYS A 95 -33.18 21.10 -4.28
CA CYS A 95 -34.09 22.24 -4.33
C CYS A 95 -35.24 21.98 -5.32
N ARG A 96 -36.39 21.54 -4.80
CA ARG A 96 -37.65 21.40 -5.57
C ARG A 96 -38.48 22.68 -5.65
N ARG A 97 -38.00 23.78 -5.08
CA ARG A 97 -38.69 25.08 -5.00
C ARG A 97 -38.34 25.96 -6.20
N THR A 98 -38.55 25.46 -7.41
CA THR A 98 -38.37 26.25 -8.64
C THR A 98 -39.63 27.05 -8.97
N VAL A 99 -39.46 28.23 -9.59
CA VAL A 99 -40.59 29.11 -9.97
C VAL A 99 -41.51 28.45 -11.01
N SER A 100 -40.94 27.62 -11.88
CA SER A 100 -41.67 26.81 -12.85
C SER A 100 -41.53 25.33 -12.53
N ALA A 101 -42.63 24.58 -12.66
CA ALA A 101 -42.62 23.12 -12.55
C ALA A 101 -41.82 22.46 -13.69
N ALA A 102 -41.70 23.11 -14.85
CA ALA A 102 -40.93 22.61 -15.99
C ALA A 102 -39.41 22.65 -15.75
N SER A 103 -38.93 23.48 -14.82
CA SER A 103 -37.51 23.58 -14.46
C SER A 103 -37.13 22.85 -13.17
N ALA A 104 -38.06 22.08 -12.57
CA ALA A 104 -37.84 21.39 -11.31
C ALA A 104 -36.67 20.37 -11.34
N SER A 105 -36.31 19.87 -12.53
CA SER A 105 -35.18 18.95 -12.73
C SER A 105 -33.85 19.63 -13.06
N ALA A 106 -33.83 20.96 -13.27
CA ALA A 106 -32.64 21.67 -13.73
C ALA A 106 -31.50 21.70 -12.70
N ASN A 107 -31.83 21.60 -11.41
CA ASN A 107 -30.89 21.63 -10.29
C ASN A 107 -30.55 20.23 -9.73
N ASN A 108 -31.02 19.16 -10.37
CA ASN A 108 -30.73 17.80 -9.92
C ASN A 108 -29.28 17.43 -10.25
N GLY A 109 -28.66 16.62 -9.39
CA GLY A 109 -27.32 16.08 -9.63
C GLY A 109 -26.18 17.10 -9.49
N ALA A 110 -26.38 18.16 -8.71
CA ALA A 110 -25.27 18.99 -8.25
C ALA A 110 -24.44 18.21 -7.21
N PRO A 111 -23.11 18.19 -7.30
CA PRO A 111 -22.29 17.45 -6.37
C PRO A 111 -22.28 18.07 -4.98
N GLU A 112 -22.44 17.25 -3.95
CA GLU A 112 -22.43 17.69 -2.55
C GLU A 112 -21.01 17.76 -1.96
N TRP A 113 -20.08 16.96 -2.50
CA TRP A 113 -18.66 16.94 -2.21
C TRP A 113 -17.90 16.39 -3.43
N ASP A 114 -16.58 16.24 -3.33
CA ASP A 114 -15.76 15.69 -4.41
C ASP A 114 -15.88 14.16 -4.45
N TYR A 115 -16.90 13.64 -5.13
CA TYR A 115 -17.14 12.19 -5.18
C TYR A 115 -15.96 11.37 -5.72
N TYR A 116 -15.06 11.99 -6.47
CA TYR A 116 -14.01 11.29 -7.21
C TYR A 116 -12.75 11.17 -6.37
N VAL A 117 -12.29 12.27 -5.77
CA VAL A 117 -11.08 12.30 -4.93
C VAL A 117 -11.25 11.42 -3.68
N GLU A 118 -12.40 11.47 -3.03
CA GLU A 118 -12.68 10.74 -1.79
C GLU A 118 -12.70 9.22 -2.01
N VAL A 119 -13.24 8.78 -3.15
CA VAL A 119 -13.32 7.36 -3.49
C VAL A 119 -11.98 6.85 -4.03
N GLY A 120 -11.26 7.69 -4.79
CA GLY A 120 -9.98 7.33 -5.38
C GLY A 120 -10.10 6.17 -6.37
N GLN A 121 -11.18 6.14 -7.15
CA GLN A 121 -11.41 5.11 -8.16
C GLN A 121 -10.25 5.10 -9.16
N GLU A 122 -9.76 3.92 -9.52
CA GLU A 122 -8.72 3.82 -10.54
C GLU A 122 -9.31 4.02 -11.95
N TYR A 123 -8.98 5.13 -12.59
CA TYR A 123 -9.28 5.33 -14.02
C TYR A 123 -8.16 4.76 -14.91
N GLU A 124 -8.55 4.08 -15.98
CA GLU A 124 -7.66 3.66 -17.07
C GLU A 124 -7.64 4.69 -18.22
N THR A 125 -8.37 5.81 -18.09
CA THR A 125 -8.51 6.84 -19.12
C THR A 125 -7.33 7.82 -19.13
N PRO A 126 -6.57 7.90 -20.24
CA PRO A 126 -5.52 8.92 -20.41
C PRO A 126 -6.10 10.33 -20.51
N SER A 127 -5.33 11.34 -20.07
CA SER A 127 -5.80 12.74 -20.04
C SER A 127 -6.07 13.36 -21.43
N HIS A 128 -5.52 12.80 -22.50
CA HIS A 128 -5.75 13.28 -23.88
C HIS A 128 -7.03 12.71 -24.51
N PHE A 129 -7.75 11.84 -23.81
CA PHE A 129 -8.98 11.25 -24.33
C PHE A 129 -10.11 12.28 -24.39
N PRO A 130 -11.09 12.08 -25.29
CA PRO A 130 -12.25 12.94 -25.41
C PRO A 130 -13.20 12.81 -24.21
N LEU A 131 -14.02 13.84 -23.99
CA LEU A 131 -14.86 13.97 -22.79
C LEU A 131 -15.89 12.84 -22.60
N PHE A 132 -16.41 12.24 -23.67
CA PHE A 132 -17.44 11.20 -23.53
C PHE A 132 -16.99 9.97 -22.74
N TYR A 133 -15.67 9.75 -22.60
CA TYR A 133 -15.11 8.68 -21.76
C TYR A 133 -15.36 8.90 -20.26
N THR A 134 -15.70 10.12 -19.83
CA THR A 134 -16.00 10.40 -18.42
C THR A 134 -17.45 10.08 -18.03
N ALA A 135 -18.34 9.91 -19.01
CA ALA A 135 -19.76 9.62 -18.78
C ALA A 135 -20.02 8.43 -17.82
N PRO A 136 -19.30 7.29 -17.91
CA PRO A 136 -19.54 6.16 -17.00
C PRO A 136 -19.25 6.51 -15.53
N PHE A 137 -18.24 7.34 -15.28
CA PHE A 137 -17.86 7.75 -13.92
C PHE A 137 -18.84 8.78 -13.35
N ILE A 138 -19.34 9.69 -14.19
CA ILE A 138 -20.39 10.65 -13.80
C ILE A 138 -21.70 9.91 -13.50
N TYR A 139 -22.05 8.92 -14.33
CA TYR A 139 -23.28 8.15 -14.20
C TYR A 139 -23.40 7.42 -12.86
N GLN A 140 -22.29 6.91 -12.29
CA GLN A 140 -22.31 6.19 -11.01
C GLN A 140 -22.94 7.01 -9.87
N TYR A 141 -22.71 8.32 -9.85
CA TYR A 141 -23.22 9.22 -8.80
C TYR A 141 -24.53 9.93 -9.21
N THR A 142 -24.87 9.91 -10.50
CA THR A 142 -25.96 10.71 -11.07
C THR A 142 -27.03 9.88 -11.79
N ALA A 143 -27.02 8.55 -11.65
CA ALA A 143 -27.93 7.64 -12.35
C ALA A 143 -29.42 7.92 -12.10
N ARG A 144 -29.78 8.52 -10.96
CA ARG A 144 -31.16 8.95 -10.66
C ARG A 144 -31.57 10.21 -11.42
N CYS A 145 -30.60 10.97 -11.92
CA CYS A 145 -30.81 12.26 -12.58
C CYS A 145 -30.76 12.13 -14.11
N TRP A 146 -29.74 11.44 -14.63
CA TRP A 146 -29.50 11.32 -16.08
C TRP A 146 -29.15 9.89 -16.48
N SER A 147 -29.59 9.49 -17.68
CA SER A 147 -29.13 8.24 -18.29
C SER A 147 -27.70 8.40 -18.82
N ARG A 148 -27.03 7.28 -19.07
CA ARG A 148 -25.67 7.28 -19.63
C ARG A 148 -25.62 7.92 -21.02
N GLU A 149 -26.62 7.66 -21.85
CA GLU A 149 -26.74 8.21 -23.21
C GLU A 149 -26.96 9.73 -23.17
N ALA A 150 -27.77 10.21 -22.21
CA ALA A 150 -27.96 11.65 -22.00
C ALA A 150 -26.66 12.33 -21.56
N LEU A 151 -25.89 11.72 -20.64
CA LEU A 151 -24.59 12.24 -20.25
C LEU A 151 -23.61 12.27 -21.43
N GLN A 152 -23.57 11.22 -22.26
CA GLN A 152 -22.74 11.21 -23.45
C GLN A 152 -23.09 12.34 -24.41
N SER A 153 -24.39 12.56 -24.68
CA SER A 153 -24.81 13.63 -25.59
C SER A 153 -24.49 15.03 -25.05
N TYR A 154 -24.63 15.26 -23.74
CA TYR A 154 -24.19 16.52 -23.11
C TYR A 154 -22.67 16.74 -23.26
N LEU A 155 -21.88 15.70 -23.01
CA LEU A 155 -20.41 15.77 -23.10
C LEU A 155 -19.93 15.97 -24.54
N GLU A 156 -20.58 15.35 -25.52
CA GLU A 156 -20.34 15.59 -26.94
C GLU A 156 -20.71 17.02 -27.33
N HIS A 157 -21.85 17.53 -26.83
CA HIS A 157 -22.27 18.91 -27.07
C HIS A 157 -21.26 19.92 -26.54
N ILE A 158 -20.77 19.69 -25.30
CA ILE A 158 -19.68 20.49 -24.72
C ILE A 158 -18.45 20.41 -25.63
N ALA A 159 -18.01 19.21 -26.01
CA ALA A 159 -16.81 19.03 -26.83
C ALA A 159 -16.88 19.73 -28.19
N GLN A 160 -18.05 19.76 -28.82
CA GLN A 160 -18.26 20.40 -30.12
C GLN A 160 -18.34 21.92 -30.04
N LYS A 161 -19.02 22.48 -29.01
CA LYS A 161 -19.39 23.90 -28.98
C LYS A 161 -18.57 24.78 -28.05
N SER A 162 -17.91 24.22 -27.04
CA SER A 162 -17.12 24.98 -26.05
C SER A 162 -15.67 25.22 -26.47
N GLY A 163 -15.15 24.43 -27.43
CA GLY A 163 -13.73 24.41 -27.78
C GLY A 163 -12.87 23.52 -26.87
N VAL A 164 -13.42 22.99 -25.78
CA VAL A 164 -12.75 22.06 -24.85
C VAL A 164 -13.01 20.63 -25.31
N ARG A 165 -12.01 19.92 -25.83
CA ARG A 165 -12.22 18.60 -26.48
C ARG A 165 -11.75 17.43 -25.64
N THR A 166 -10.68 17.61 -24.88
CA THR A 166 -10.03 16.56 -24.11
C THR A 166 -10.21 16.76 -22.61
N ILE A 167 -10.00 15.68 -21.85
CA ILE A 167 -10.04 15.69 -20.38
C ILE A 167 -9.03 16.71 -19.81
N ALA A 168 -7.83 16.78 -20.39
CA ALA A 168 -6.80 17.75 -19.99
C ALA A 168 -7.25 19.19 -20.23
N ASP A 169 -7.93 19.46 -21.35
CA ASP A 169 -8.39 20.81 -21.70
C ASP A 169 -9.33 21.36 -20.61
N VAL A 170 -10.24 20.53 -20.07
CA VAL A 170 -11.19 20.92 -19.01
C VAL A 170 -10.47 21.51 -17.79
N VAL A 171 -9.36 20.88 -17.39
CA VAL A 171 -8.57 21.33 -16.23
C VAL A 171 -7.84 22.64 -16.53
N THR A 172 -7.33 22.80 -17.75
CA THR A 172 -6.58 24.00 -18.14
C THR A 172 -7.47 25.19 -18.52
N MET A 173 -8.68 24.94 -19.02
CA MET A 173 -9.59 25.93 -19.61
C MET A 173 -10.89 26.06 -18.81
N GLN A 174 -10.83 25.80 -17.50
CA GLN A 174 -12.01 25.82 -16.61
C GLN A 174 -12.80 27.13 -16.71
N GLU A 175 -12.14 28.29 -16.57
CA GLU A 175 -12.81 29.60 -16.64
C GLU A 175 -13.52 29.82 -17.97
N ALA A 176 -12.89 29.41 -19.08
CA ALA A 176 -13.46 29.51 -20.41
C ALA A 176 -14.69 28.61 -20.57
N LEU A 177 -14.65 27.39 -20.01
CA LEU A 177 -15.78 26.45 -20.01
C LEU A 177 -17.00 27.02 -19.27
N TYR A 178 -16.81 27.56 -18.07
CA TYR A 178 -17.90 28.17 -17.31
C TYR A 178 -18.44 29.45 -17.97
N THR A 179 -17.55 30.27 -18.54
CA THR A 179 -17.95 31.47 -19.28
C THR A 179 -18.77 31.13 -20.53
N TRP A 180 -18.36 30.10 -21.28
CA TRP A 180 -19.11 29.59 -22.42
C TRP A 180 -20.48 29.05 -21.98
N TRP A 181 -20.52 28.27 -20.90
CA TRP A 181 -21.78 27.71 -20.41
C TRP A 181 -22.78 28.81 -20.04
N HIS A 182 -22.32 29.79 -19.26
CA HIS A 182 -23.17 30.89 -18.80
C HIS A 182 -23.75 31.72 -19.96
N ARG A 183 -23.00 31.88 -21.05
CA ARG A 183 -23.44 32.69 -22.20
C ARG A 183 -24.26 31.92 -23.22
N ASN A 184 -23.94 30.65 -23.44
CA ASN A 184 -24.39 29.93 -24.64
C ASN A 184 -25.09 28.59 -24.38
N ALA A 185 -24.99 28.01 -23.17
CA ALA A 185 -25.40 26.63 -22.94
C ALA A 185 -26.18 26.38 -21.63
N MET A 186 -26.59 27.42 -20.89
CA MET A 186 -27.38 27.26 -19.66
C MET A 186 -28.66 26.44 -19.86
N ASP A 187 -29.31 26.58 -21.02
CA ASP A 187 -30.55 25.85 -21.34
C ASP A 187 -30.29 24.44 -21.92
N ALA A 188 -29.06 24.17 -22.35
CA ALA A 188 -28.72 22.93 -23.06
C ALA A 188 -28.00 21.91 -22.16
N VAL A 189 -27.16 22.37 -21.23
CA VAL A 189 -26.35 21.52 -20.37
C VAL A 189 -26.64 21.87 -18.90
N PRO A 190 -27.07 20.91 -18.06
CA PRO A 190 -27.27 21.16 -16.64
C PRO A 190 -25.96 21.53 -15.93
N LEU A 191 -26.01 22.49 -15.01
CA LEU A 191 -24.83 22.93 -14.24
C LEU A 191 -24.15 21.76 -13.49
N GLY A 192 -24.95 20.85 -12.92
CA GLY A 192 -24.43 19.67 -12.21
C GLY A 192 -23.55 18.79 -13.10
N VAL A 193 -23.88 18.64 -14.39
CA VAL A 193 -23.05 17.88 -15.35
C VAL A 193 -21.69 18.54 -15.54
N LEU A 194 -21.62 19.88 -15.61
CA LEU A 194 -20.35 20.60 -15.71
C LEU A 194 -19.50 20.49 -14.45
N GLN A 195 -20.12 20.58 -13.27
CA GLN A 195 -19.43 20.44 -12.00
C GLN A 195 -18.87 19.01 -11.84
N HIS A 196 -19.66 17.99 -12.18
CA HIS A 196 -19.18 16.61 -12.20
C HIS A 196 -18.05 16.38 -13.21
N LEU A 197 -18.16 16.99 -14.41
CA LEU A 197 -17.13 16.92 -15.43
C LEU A 197 -15.82 17.55 -14.96
N GLU A 198 -15.87 18.70 -14.31
CA GLU A 198 -14.69 19.36 -13.75
C GLU A 198 -13.98 18.45 -12.73
N LEU A 199 -14.74 17.96 -11.73
CA LEU A 199 -14.18 17.17 -10.63
C LEU A 199 -13.55 15.88 -11.15
N VAL A 200 -14.25 15.13 -12.01
CA VAL A 200 -13.72 13.88 -12.56
C VAL A 200 -12.52 14.10 -13.46
N CYS A 201 -12.53 15.15 -14.30
CA CYS A 201 -11.39 15.46 -15.16
C CYS A 201 -10.15 15.85 -14.34
N ARG A 202 -10.34 16.63 -13.27
CA ARG A 202 -9.26 17.02 -12.36
C ARG A 202 -8.63 15.80 -11.69
N ASP A 203 -9.45 14.87 -11.19
CA ASP A 203 -8.96 13.65 -10.54
C ASP A 203 -8.28 12.70 -11.55
N ILE A 204 -8.83 12.52 -12.76
CA ILE A 204 -8.18 11.75 -13.83
C ILE A 204 -6.80 12.30 -14.17
N VAL A 205 -6.69 13.62 -14.37
CA VAL A 205 -5.39 14.27 -14.65
C VAL A 205 -4.43 14.07 -13.47
N ALA A 206 -4.89 14.27 -12.23
CA ALA A 206 -4.07 14.08 -11.04
C ALA A 206 -3.65 12.62 -10.82
N GLN A 207 -4.48 11.64 -11.20
CA GLN A 207 -4.12 10.22 -11.15
C GLN A 207 -3.06 9.89 -12.22
N ASN A 208 -3.21 10.41 -13.43
CA ASN A 208 -2.25 10.18 -14.52
C ASN A 208 -0.88 10.81 -14.23
N THR A 209 -0.84 12.00 -13.63
CA THR A 209 0.43 12.60 -13.18
C THR A 209 1.09 11.76 -12.08
N ARG A 210 0.31 11.26 -11.11
CA ARG A 210 0.80 10.32 -10.08
C ARG A 210 1.36 9.03 -10.70
N LYS A 211 0.70 8.47 -11.72
CA LYS A 211 1.15 7.27 -12.46
C LYS A 211 2.45 7.51 -13.23
N SER A 212 2.58 8.64 -13.92
CA SER A 212 3.82 9.03 -14.62
C SER A 212 4.97 9.18 -13.63
N TYR A 213 4.74 9.96 -12.57
CA TYR A 213 5.74 10.21 -11.53
C TYR A 213 6.20 8.92 -10.85
N ARG A 214 5.28 7.98 -10.57
CA ARG A 214 5.62 6.66 -10.03
C ARG A 214 6.55 5.88 -10.97
N THR A 215 6.31 5.96 -12.27
CA THR A 215 7.11 5.25 -13.28
C THR A 215 8.52 5.84 -13.39
N GLU A 216 8.63 7.17 -13.38
CA GLU A 216 9.92 7.88 -13.33
C GLU A 216 10.69 7.54 -12.04
N GLN A 217 10.02 7.55 -10.88
CA GLN A 217 10.62 7.16 -9.61
C GLN A 217 11.16 5.71 -9.62
N HIS A 218 10.46 4.79 -10.28
CA HIS A 218 10.90 3.40 -10.40
C HIS A 218 12.22 3.28 -11.17
N GLN A 219 12.36 4.06 -12.25
CA GLN A 219 13.61 4.11 -13.03
C GLN A 219 14.77 4.73 -12.22
N LEU A 220 14.46 5.62 -11.27
CA LEU A 220 15.41 6.20 -10.32
C LEU A 220 15.73 5.28 -9.12
N GLY A 221 15.24 4.04 -9.11
CA GLY A 221 15.53 3.05 -8.08
C GLY A 221 14.61 3.08 -6.86
N ILE A 222 13.51 3.83 -6.90
CA ILE A 222 12.46 3.78 -5.86
C ILE A 222 11.48 2.66 -6.21
N LEU A 223 11.70 1.50 -5.62
CA LEU A 223 10.93 0.29 -5.87
C LEU A 223 9.79 0.15 -4.85
N ARG A 224 8.54 0.09 -5.34
CA ARG A 224 7.33 -0.05 -4.50
C ARG A 224 6.33 -1.05 -5.08
N THR A 225 5.71 -1.86 -4.22
CA THR A 225 4.68 -2.86 -4.58
C THR A 225 3.40 -2.18 -5.07
N ARG A 226 2.41 -2.96 -5.55
CA ARG A 226 1.10 -2.41 -5.95
C ARG A 226 0.43 -1.62 -4.81
N GLU A 227 0.60 -2.09 -3.58
CA GLU A 227 0.12 -1.47 -2.33
C GLU A 227 0.97 -0.28 -1.86
N MET A 228 1.95 0.14 -2.67
CA MET A 228 2.87 1.27 -2.41
C MET A 228 3.90 1.05 -1.30
N GLU A 229 4.04 -0.17 -0.80
CA GLU A 229 5.09 -0.54 0.14
C GLU A 229 6.46 -0.58 -0.54
N ARG A 230 7.50 -0.06 0.12
CA ARG A 230 8.87 -0.13 -0.43
C ARG A 230 9.40 -1.55 -0.37
N TYR A 231 10.01 -2.01 -1.46
CA TYR A 231 10.82 -3.22 -1.49
C TYR A 231 12.21 -2.90 -2.02
N TYR A 232 13.17 -3.78 -1.77
CA TYR A 232 14.55 -3.61 -2.22
C TYR A 232 14.93 -4.76 -3.12
N ALA A 233 15.51 -4.44 -4.28
CA ALA A 233 16.02 -5.41 -5.24
C ALA A 233 17.33 -4.89 -5.84
N LEU A 234 18.20 -5.82 -6.25
CA LEU A 234 19.41 -5.47 -6.97
C LEU A 234 19.05 -4.85 -8.32
N PRO A 235 19.77 -3.81 -8.78
CA PRO A 235 19.59 -3.27 -10.12
C PRO A 235 20.06 -4.28 -11.18
N TYR A 236 19.59 -4.10 -12.41
CA TYR A 236 20.06 -4.89 -13.55
C TYR A 236 21.57 -4.72 -13.77
N LEU A 237 22.25 -5.84 -14.07
CA LEU A 237 23.66 -5.84 -14.40
C LEU A 237 23.87 -5.24 -15.80
N ARG A 238 24.72 -4.21 -15.89
CA ARG A 238 25.21 -3.63 -17.16
C ARG A 238 26.65 -4.06 -17.50
N GLY A 239 27.27 -4.91 -16.68
CA GLY A 239 28.68 -5.29 -16.78
C GLY A 239 28.96 -6.63 -16.10
N PRO A 240 30.22 -6.95 -15.78
CA PRO A 240 30.56 -8.22 -15.12
C PRO A 240 29.92 -8.30 -13.74
N ALA A 241 29.42 -9.48 -13.38
CA ALA A 241 28.73 -9.69 -12.11
C ALA A 241 29.65 -9.51 -10.89
N MET A 242 30.93 -9.86 -11.04
CA MET A 242 31.95 -9.68 -10.01
C MET A 242 32.85 -8.50 -10.36
N PRO A 243 33.27 -7.68 -9.36
CA PRO A 243 34.18 -6.57 -9.59
C PRO A 243 35.57 -7.08 -9.99
N VAL A 244 36.02 -6.73 -11.19
CA VAL A 244 37.36 -7.09 -11.69
C VAL A 244 38.36 -5.96 -11.42
N GLN A 245 38.09 -4.76 -11.95
CA GLN A 245 38.95 -3.58 -11.75
C GLN A 245 38.83 -3.01 -10.33
N LEU A 246 37.67 -3.22 -9.68
CA LEU A 246 37.39 -2.81 -8.30
C LEU A 246 37.47 -3.99 -7.32
N ALA A 247 38.20 -5.05 -7.70
CA ALA A 247 38.43 -6.19 -6.82
C ALA A 247 39.07 -5.71 -5.51
N GLN A 248 38.46 -6.06 -4.39
CA GLN A 248 39.02 -5.76 -3.08
C GLN A 248 40.24 -6.67 -2.83
N PRO A 249 41.27 -6.19 -2.11
CA PRO A 249 42.35 -7.07 -1.69
C PRO A 249 41.78 -8.22 -0.84
N PRO A 250 42.27 -9.46 -0.99
CA PRO A 250 41.67 -10.64 -0.37
C PRO A 250 41.80 -10.68 1.16
N GLY A 251 42.54 -9.74 1.77
CA GLY A 251 42.79 -9.69 3.22
C GLY A 251 43.77 -10.74 3.75
N GLU A 252 43.98 -11.82 3.00
CA GLU A 252 45.00 -12.84 3.27
C GLU A 252 46.40 -12.35 2.90
N TYR A 253 47.40 -12.68 3.73
CA TYR A 253 48.80 -12.40 3.39
C TYR A 253 49.18 -13.24 2.16
N PRO A 254 49.68 -12.64 1.06
CA PRO A 254 49.80 -13.30 -0.23
C PRO A 254 51.04 -14.20 -0.29
N HIS A 255 51.09 -15.24 0.55
CA HIS A 255 52.06 -16.31 0.38
C HIS A 255 51.70 -17.07 -0.90
N GLY A 256 52.54 -16.94 -1.92
CA GLY A 256 52.39 -17.68 -3.15
C GLY A 256 52.41 -19.19 -2.89
N LYS A 257 51.52 -19.93 -3.56
CA LYS A 257 51.42 -21.39 -3.42
C LYS A 257 52.76 -22.12 -3.66
N TYR A 258 53.64 -21.56 -4.47
CA TYR A 258 54.98 -22.09 -4.72
C TYR A 258 56.08 -21.44 -3.87
N THR A 259 55.85 -20.27 -3.26
CA THR A 259 56.85 -19.63 -2.38
C THR A 259 56.88 -20.28 -1.01
N GLN A 260 55.72 -20.71 -0.51
CA GLN A 260 55.62 -21.51 0.71
C GLN A 260 54.79 -22.75 0.38
N MET A 261 55.47 -23.82 -0.04
CA MET A 261 54.83 -25.09 -0.41
C MET A 261 54.31 -25.81 0.85
N LYS A 262 53.21 -25.30 1.41
CA LYS A 262 52.46 -25.87 2.55
C LYS A 262 51.07 -26.25 2.05
N GLY A 263 50.91 -27.49 1.58
CA GLY A 263 49.62 -28.03 1.12
C GLY A 263 49.70 -28.75 -0.24
N ASP A 264 48.52 -29.01 -0.84
CA ASP A 264 48.34 -29.74 -2.10
C ASP A 264 48.73 -28.91 -3.33
N VAL A 265 50.03 -28.68 -3.48
CA VAL A 265 50.60 -28.13 -4.71
C VAL A 265 50.86 -29.28 -5.68
N LYS A 266 50.02 -29.40 -6.72
CA LYS A 266 50.18 -30.43 -7.75
C LYS A 266 51.33 -30.07 -8.70
N VAL A 267 52.53 -30.61 -8.43
CA VAL A 267 53.69 -30.54 -9.33
C VAL A 267 53.89 -31.92 -9.98
N HIS A 268 53.95 -31.96 -11.30
CA HIS A 268 54.24 -33.22 -12.01
C HIS A 268 55.62 -33.76 -11.58
N PRO A 269 55.78 -35.07 -11.31
CA PRO A 269 57.04 -35.62 -10.77
C PRO A 269 58.29 -35.29 -11.59
N LEU A 270 58.16 -35.20 -12.92
CA LEU A 270 59.24 -34.78 -13.84
C LEU A 270 59.78 -33.37 -13.55
N HIS A 271 58.94 -32.48 -13.04
CA HIS A 271 59.25 -31.06 -12.80
C HIS A 271 59.51 -30.77 -11.32
N ARG A 272 59.90 -31.78 -10.53
CA ARG A 272 60.11 -31.62 -9.09
C ARG A 272 61.23 -30.61 -8.80
N THR A 273 60.90 -29.58 -8.03
CA THR A 273 61.81 -28.47 -7.70
C THR A 273 62.56 -28.68 -6.37
N ASP A 274 63.46 -27.76 -6.05
CA ASP A 274 64.09 -27.55 -4.72
C ASP A 274 64.89 -28.71 -4.11
N ALA A 275 65.52 -29.53 -4.94
CA ALA A 275 66.41 -30.61 -4.54
C ALA A 275 67.87 -30.38 -4.94
N ARG A 276 68.35 -29.12 -4.97
CA ARG A 276 69.70 -28.73 -5.46
C ARG A 276 70.84 -29.52 -4.81
N TYR A 277 70.72 -29.85 -3.53
CA TYR A 277 71.70 -30.65 -2.79
C TYR A 277 71.25 -32.10 -2.59
N LYS A 278 70.30 -32.57 -3.40
CA LYS A 278 69.76 -33.95 -3.41
C LYS A 278 69.69 -34.43 -4.87
N HIS A 279 68.51 -34.82 -5.34
CA HIS A 279 68.30 -35.41 -6.66
C HIS A 279 68.50 -34.42 -7.83
N ASN A 280 68.45 -33.10 -7.60
CA ASN A 280 68.69 -32.11 -8.66
C ASN A 280 70.14 -31.59 -8.66
N MET A 281 71.06 -32.17 -7.87
CA MET A 281 72.48 -31.83 -7.90
C MET A 281 73.16 -32.32 -9.19
N TYR A 282 72.65 -33.43 -9.74
CA TYR A 282 73.07 -34.03 -11.00
C TYR A 282 71.86 -34.06 -11.93
N PRO A 283 71.55 -32.95 -12.61
CA PRO A 283 70.51 -32.97 -13.64
C PRO A 283 70.93 -33.91 -14.77
N ALA A 284 69.95 -34.53 -15.43
CA ALA A 284 70.14 -35.37 -16.60
C ALA A 284 70.65 -34.57 -17.80
#